data_AF-A0A1I8BFM3-F1
#
_entry.id   AF-A0A1I8BFM3-F1
#
_cell.length_a   1.000
_cell.length_b   1.000
_cell.length_c   1.000
_cell.angle_alpha   90.00
_cell.angle_beta   90.00
_cell.angle_gamma   90.00
#
_symmetry.space_group_name_H-M   'P 1'
#
loop_
_entity.id
_entity.type
_entity.pdbx_description
1 polymer ?
#
loop_
_entity_poly.entity_id
_entity_poly.type
_entity_poly.pdbx_seq_one_letter_code
_entity_poly.pdbx_strand_id
1 'polypeptide(L)'
;MSLVNAFFAGLFSYDGWDVLNFGAEEVENPKRTMPFAILSGMFCVTSIYIVINLSYLVVLDANTVFAQQSLGQFQHIMPFIIILVMMGALNGTIFTASRYLFAAARSRQVPSFLALLNPENDSPRSSIFAHVLMAILFSFVGDTNQLINYLGFAQWLQRAFTMCALLWIRLGYKKYNLHPDAIKTPIVII
;
A
#
# COMPACT_ATOMS: atom_id res chain seq x y z
N MET A 1 19.08 -16.71 -6.97
CA MET A 1 18.18 -15.53 -6.91
C MET A 1 18.99 -14.33 -7.36
N SER A 2 18.57 -13.60 -8.40
CA SER A 2 19.30 -12.41 -8.85
C SER A 2 19.18 -11.29 -7.81
N LEU A 3 20.20 -10.43 -7.71
CA LEU A 3 20.22 -9.28 -6.79
C LEU A 3 18.95 -8.42 -6.91
N VAL A 4 18.46 -8.28 -8.15
CA VAL A 4 17.23 -7.53 -8.49
C VAL A 4 15.99 -8.10 -7.79
N ASN A 5 15.79 -9.42 -7.79
CA ASN A 5 14.62 -10.03 -7.13
C ASN A 5 14.66 -9.86 -5.61
N ALA A 6 15.86 -9.84 -5.01
CA ALA A 6 16.00 -9.57 -3.58
C ALA A 6 15.62 -8.11 -3.23
N PHE A 7 16.02 -7.15 -4.07
CA PHE A 7 15.59 -5.76 -3.92
C PHE A 7 14.08 -5.61 -4.08
N PHE A 8 13.46 -6.25 -5.08
CA PHE A 8 12.00 -6.21 -5.26
C PHE A 8 11.25 -6.80 -4.05
N ALA A 9 11.71 -7.92 -3.50
CA ALA A 9 11.10 -8.52 -2.31
C ALA A 9 11.23 -7.60 -1.08
N GLY A 10 12.38 -6.97 -0.89
CA GLY A 10 12.58 -5.98 0.18
C GLY A 10 11.69 -4.76 0.01
N LEU A 11 11.64 -4.20 -1.21
CA LEU A 11 10.78 -3.07 -1.55
C LEU A 11 9.29 -3.37 -1.36
N PHE A 12 8.86 -4.59 -1.71
CA PHE A 12 7.48 -5.04 -1.48
C PHE A 12 7.15 -5.14 0.02
N SER A 13 8.13 -5.49 0.87
CA SER A 13 7.91 -5.59 2.31
C SER A 13 7.68 -4.22 2.98
N TYR A 14 8.28 -3.16 2.44
CA TYR A 14 8.05 -1.78 2.89
C TYR A 14 6.92 -1.07 2.13
N ASP A 15 6.17 -1.80 1.31
CA ASP A 15 5.05 -1.27 0.57
C ASP A 15 3.86 -0.95 1.48
N GLY A 16 3.07 0.07 1.13
CA GLY A 16 1.81 0.41 1.84
C GLY A 16 1.80 1.75 2.55
N TRP A 17 2.89 2.52 2.52
CA TRP A 17 2.94 3.89 3.07
C TRP A 17 2.00 4.87 2.34
N ASP A 18 1.63 4.57 1.09
CA ASP A 18 0.77 5.39 0.23
C ASP A 18 -0.72 5.11 0.37
N VAL A 19 -1.10 4.02 1.05
CA VAL A 19 -2.49 3.61 1.35
C VAL A 19 -3.27 4.75 2.02
N LEU A 20 -2.64 5.45 2.97
CA LEU A 20 -3.25 6.57 3.69
C LEU A 20 -3.60 7.75 2.76
N ASN A 21 -2.88 7.94 1.65
CA ASN A 21 -3.10 9.05 0.73
C ASN A 21 -4.48 9.01 0.07
N PHE A 22 -5.03 7.82 -0.16
CA PHE A 22 -6.34 7.65 -0.79
C PHE A 22 -7.51 7.95 0.15
N GLY A 23 -7.26 7.95 1.47
CA GLY A 23 -8.23 8.36 2.49
C GLY A 23 -8.04 9.80 2.98
N ALA A 24 -7.17 10.59 2.35
CA ALA A 24 -6.80 11.92 2.84
C ALA A 24 -8.01 12.88 2.99
N GLU A 25 -9.04 12.72 2.17
CA GLU A 25 -10.28 13.51 2.24
C GLU A 25 -11.11 13.21 3.50
N GLU A 26 -10.95 12.03 4.09
CA GLU A 26 -11.66 11.58 5.31
C GLU A 26 -10.84 11.86 6.60
N VAL A 27 -9.58 12.28 6.47
CA VAL A 27 -8.68 12.53 7.60
C VAL A 27 -8.86 13.96 8.13
N GLU A 28 -9.00 14.11 9.44
CA GLU A 28 -9.02 15.43 10.08
C GLU A 28 -7.65 16.12 9.96
N ASN A 29 -7.64 17.33 9.39
CA ASN A 29 -6.43 18.14 9.16
C ASN A 29 -5.30 17.42 8.39
N PRO A 30 -5.54 16.99 7.13
CA PRO A 30 -4.62 16.13 6.40
C PRO A 30 -3.25 16.77 6.17
N LYS A 31 -3.17 18.11 6.06
CA LYS A 31 -1.92 18.87 5.86
C LYS A 31 -0.89 18.64 6.98
N ARG A 32 -1.34 18.35 8.21
CA ARG A 32 -0.45 18.06 9.35
C ARG A 32 -0.48 16.58 9.71
N THR A 33 -1.66 15.97 9.79
CA THR A 33 -1.78 14.59 10.27
C THR A 33 -1.10 13.58 9.34
N MET A 34 -1.25 13.74 8.02
CA MET A 34 -0.70 12.81 7.03
C MET A 34 0.83 12.69 7.08
N PRO A 35 1.63 13.78 7.00
CA PRO A 35 3.08 13.65 7.01
C PRO A 35 3.61 13.08 8.33
N PHE A 36 3.02 13.46 9.47
CA PHE A 36 3.40 12.88 10.77
C PHE A 36 3.05 11.39 10.86
N ALA A 37 1.87 10.98 10.39
CA ALA A 37 1.45 9.58 10.39
C ALA A 37 2.36 8.71 9.51
N ILE A 38 2.67 9.17 8.29
CA ILE A 38 3.55 8.43 7.36
C ILE A 38 4.96 8.32 7.93
N LEU A 39 5.57 9.42 8.38
CA LEU A 39 6.93 9.41 8.92
C LEU A 39 7.07 8.54 10.17
N SER A 40 6.13 8.67 11.11
CA SER A 40 6.14 7.87 12.34
C SER A 40 5.91 6.39 12.07
N GLY A 41 4.99 6.05 11.13
CA GLY A 41 4.74 4.69 10.69
C GLY A 41 5.97 4.07 10.04
N MET A 42 6.62 4.77 9.09
CA MET A 42 7.83 4.29 8.43
C MET A 42 8.96 4.05 9.43
N PHE A 43 9.22 4.99 10.35
CA PHE A 43 10.26 4.84 11.36
C PHE A 43 10.02 3.64 12.28
N CYS A 44 8.76 3.43 12.69
CA CYS A 44 8.36 2.28 13.50
C CYS A 44 8.60 0.96 12.77
N VAL A 45 8.12 0.83 11.52
CA VAL A 45 8.28 -0.38 10.71
C VAL A 45 9.75 -0.68 10.45
N THR A 46 10.56 0.32 10.07
CA THR A 46 12.01 0.15 9.89
C THR A 46 12.70 -0.34 11.16
N SER A 47 12.36 0.23 12.31
CA SER A 47 12.95 -0.18 13.60
C SER A 47 12.61 -1.64 13.93
N ILE A 48 11.35 -2.03 13.75
CA ILE A 48 10.88 -3.42 13.95
C ILE A 48 11.63 -4.36 13.00
N TYR A 49 11.77 -3.99 11.73
CA TYR A 49 12.44 -4.83 10.73
C TYR A 49 13.92 -5.01 11.06
N ILE A 50 14.62 -3.97 11.53
CA ILE A 50 16.02 -4.08 11.97
C ILE A 50 16.13 -5.03 13.15
N VAL A 51 15.27 -4.89 14.17
CA VAL A 51 15.29 -5.76 15.36
C VAL A 51 15.01 -7.21 15.00
N ILE A 52 14.03 -7.46 14.13
CA ILE A 52 13.69 -8.81 13.67
C ILE A 52 14.85 -9.42 12.87
N ASN A 53 15.43 -8.68 11.92
CA ASN A 53 16.57 -9.16 11.14
C ASN A 53 17.80 -9.43 12.02
N LEU A 54 18.06 -8.58 13.02
CA LEU A 54 19.12 -8.81 14.00
C LEU A 54 18.85 -10.07 14.82
N SER A 55 17.61 -10.25 15.28
CA SER A 55 17.20 -11.48 15.97
C SER A 55 17.40 -12.71 15.10
N TYR A 56 17.15 -12.61 13.79
CA TYR A 56 17.39 -13.74 12.89
C TYR A 56 18.87 -14.08 12.79
N LEU A 57 19.75 -13.09 12.60
CA LEU A 57 21.19 -13.31 12.47
C LEU A 57 21.83 -13.87 13.75
N VAL A 58 21.27 -13.58 14.93
CA VAL A 58 21.77 -14.07 16.22
C VAL A 58 21.27 -15.49 16.52
N VAL A 59 20.06 -15.84 16.08
CA VAL A 59 19.38 -17.10 16.47
C VAL A 59 19.53 -18.20 15.40
N LEU A 60 19.67 -17.85 14.12
CA LEU A 60 19.74 -18.82 13.02
C LEU A 60 21.17 -19.13 12.59
N ASP A 61 21.54 -20.41 12.64
CA ASP A 61 22.53 -20.95 11.71
C ASP A 61 21.94 -20.93 10.29
N ALA A 62 22.77 -20.69 9.27
CA ALA A 62 22.37 -20.39 7.88
C ALA A 62 21.43 -21.42 7.18
N ASN A 63 21.14 -22.54 7.82
CA ASN A 63 20.42 -23.68 7.24
C ASN A 63 19.05 -23.99 7.88
N THR A 64 18.58 -23.27 8.90
CA THR A 64 17.32 -23.61 9.57
C THR A 64 16.19 -22.63 9.25
N VAL A 65 14.96 -23.16 9.14
CA VAL A 65 13.76 -22.35 8.89
C VAL A 65 13.14 -21.98 10.24
N PHE A 66 13.15 -20.69 10.56
CA PHE A 66 12.75 -20.05 11.83
C PHE A 66 11.48 -20.62 12.48
N ALA A 67 10.44 -20.91 11.68
CA ALA A 67 9.12 -21.23 12.20
C ALA A 67 9.04 -22.57 12.95
N GLN A 68 9.88 -23.55 12.59
CA GLN A 68 9.68 -24.94 13.00
C GLN A 68 10.62 -25.40 14.12
N GLN A 69 11.76 -24.73 14.30
CA GLN A 69 12.76 -25.11 15.31
C GLN A 69 12.92 -24.08 16.44
N SER A 70 12.63 -22.79 16.20
CA SER A 70 12.97 -21.72 17.16
C SER A 70 11.80 -21.28 18.07
N LEU A 71 10.55 -21.53 17.69
CA LEU A 71 9.37 -20.98 18.38
C LEU A 71 8.79 -21.85 19.51
N GLY A 72 9.31 -23.06 19.74
CA GLY A 72 8.86 -23.92 20.85
C GLY A 72 7.33 -24.10 20.89
N GLN A 73 6.68 -23.83 22.02
CA GLN A 73 5.21 -23.91 22.14
C GLN A 73 4.45 -22.76 21.45
N PHE A 74 5.12 -21.65 21.08
CA PHE A 74 4.50 -20.53 20.38
C PHE A 74 4.21 -20.81 18.90
N GLN A 75 4.72 -21.93 18.36
CA GLN A 75 4.48 -22.34 16.96
C GLN A 75 2.99 -22.48 16.62
N HIS A 76 2.14 -22.85 17.58
CA HIS A 76 0.69 -23.03 17.36
C HIS A 76 -0.08 -21.72 17.39
N ILE A 77 0.41 -20.70 18.10
CA ILE A 77 -0.23 -19.38 18.22
C ILE A 77 0.17 -18.46 17.06
N MET A 78 1.41 -18.58 16.58
CA MET A 78 1.94 -17.79 15.48
C MET A 78 1.03 -17.70 14.24
N PRO A 79 0.46 -18.80 13.69
CA PRO A 79 -0.43 -18.71 12.53
C PRO A 79 -1.69 -17.88 12.80
N PHE A 80 -2.25 -17.91 14.01
CA PHE A 80 -3.42 -17.09 14.35
C PHE A 80 -3.08 -15.60 14.35
N ILE A 81 -1.91 -15.24 14.87
CA ILE A 81 -1.42 -13.85 14.84
C ILE A 81 -1.21 -13.40 13.39
N ILE A 82 -0.60 -14.25 12.56
CA ILE A 82 -0.39 -13.96 11.13
C ILE A 82 -1.73 -13.72 10.44
N ILE A 83 -2.73 -14.57 10.67
CA ILE A 83 -4.08 -14.40 10.08
C ILE A 83 -4.70 -13.07 10.50
N LEU A 84 -4.61 -12.71 11.79
CA LEU A 84 -5.15 -11.45 12.30
C LEU A 84 -4.48 -10.23 11.64
N VAL A 85 -3.16 -10.26 11.47
CA VAL A 85 -2.41 -9.20 10.77
C VAL A 85 -2.78 -9.15 9.29
N MET A 86 -2.90 -10.30 8.63
CA MET A 86 -3.31 -10.38 7.22
C MET A 86 -4.71 -9.83 7.00
N MET A 87 -5.66 -10.11 7.90
CA MET A 87 -7.00 -9.53 7.85
C MET A 87 -6.97 -8.00 7.98
N GLY A 88 -6.13 -7.47 8.86
CA GLY A 88 -5.92 -6.02 8.99
C GLY A 88 -5.39 -5.40 7.70
N ALA A 89 -4.37 -6.02 7.10
CA ALA A 89 -3.78 -5.56 5.84
C ALA A 89 -4.81 -5.59 4.68
N LEU A 90 -5.58 -6.68 4.56
CA LEU A 90 -6.64 -6.83 3.55
C LEU A 90 -7.74 -5.77 3.70
N ASN A 91 -8.12 -5.42 4.92
CA ASN A 91 -9.10 -4.36 5.14
C ASN A 91 -8.58 -3.00 4.64
N GLY A 92 -7.31 -2.70 4.92
CA GLY A 92 -6.66 -1.47 4.45
C GLY A 92 -6.57 -1.36 2.92
N THR A 93 -6.30 -2.47 2.23
CA THR A 93 -6.26 -2.49 0.76
C THR A 93 -7.64 -2.36 0.13
N ILE A 94 -8.66 -3.04 0.67
CA ILE A 94 -10.05 -2.90 0.20
C ILE A 94 -10.55 -1.46 0.41
N PHE A 95 -10.26 -0.87 1.57
CA PHE A 95 -10.58 0.53 1.86
C PHE A 95 -9.96 1.45 0.80
N THR A 96 -8.67 1.32 0.53
CA THR A 96 -7.94 2.15 -0.43
C THR A 96 -8.44 1.99 -1.86
N ALA A 97 -8.62 0.75 -2.30
CA ALA A 97 -9.07 0.45 -3.66
C ALA A 97 -10.46 1.05 -3.94
N SER A 98 -11.34 1.06 -2.94
CA SER A 98 -12.67 1.65 -3.07
C SER A 98 -12.63 3.16 -3.33
N ARG A 99 -11.77 3.91 -2.61
CA ARG A 99 -11.61 5.37 -2.79
C ARG A 99 -10.92 5.68 -4.12
N TYR A 100 -9.92 4.88 -4.49
CA TYR A 100 -9.23 5.03 -5.76
C TYR A 100 -10.18 4.87 -6.96
N LEU A 101 -10.96 3.79 -6.99
CA LEU A 101 -11.95 3.52 -8.04
C LEU A 101 -13.07 4.58 -8.06
N PHE A 102 -13.53 5.01 -6.89
CA PHE A 102 -14.53 6.07 -6.76
C PHE A 102 -14.05 7.41 -7.34
N ALA A 103 -12.83 7.84 -6.98
CA ALA A 103 -12.24 9.07 -7.50
C ALA A 103 -12.00 9.03 -9.02
N ALA A 104 -11.57 7.87 -9.54
CA ALA A 104 -11.44 7.64 -10.98
C ALA A 104 -12.80 7.72 -11.71
N ALA A 105 -13.86 7.19 -11.10
CA ALA A 105 -15.21 7.19 -11.65
C ALA A 105 -15.82 8.60 -11.66
N ARG A 106 -15.57 9.39 -10.61
CA ARG A 106 -15.95 10.82 -10.54
C ARG A 106 -15.28 11.65 -11.65
N SER A 107 -14.07 11.29 -12.03
CA SER A 107 -13.31 11.90 -13.13
C SER A 107 -13.72 11.38 -14.52
N ARG A 108 -14.76 10.52 -14.62
CA ARG A 108 -15.25 9.86 -15.85
C ARG A 108 -14.19 9.03 -16.59
N GLN A 109 -13.14 8.57 -15.90
CA GLN A 109 -12.10 7.72 -16.48
C GLN A 109 -12.47 6.24 -16.47
N VAL A 110 -13.34 5.83 -15.53
CA VAL A 110 -13.90 4.48 -15.43
C VAL A 110 -15.44 4.56 -15.46
N PRO A 111 -16.15 3.45 -15.70
CA PRO A 111 -17.61 3.46 -15.83
C PRO A 111 -18.32 4.14 -14.66
N SER A 112 -19.31 4.98 -14.97
CA SER A 112 -20.02 5.82 -14.00
C SER A 112 -20.73 5.05 -12.88
N PHE A 113 -21.01 3.76 -13.08
CA PHE A 113 -21.63 2.93 -12.03
C PHE A 113 -20.72 2.73 -10.79
N LEU A 114 -19.41 2.90 -10.96
CA LEU A 114 -18.42 2.84 -9.89
C LEU A 114 -18.35 4.13 -9.05
N ALA A 115 -19.05 5.20 -9.46
CA ALA A 115 -19.18 6.43 -8.70
C ALA A 115 -20.45 6.47 -7.81
N LEU A 116 -21.22 5.37 -7.73
CA LEU A 116 -22.42 5.35 -6.89
C LEU A 116 -22.05 5.30 -5.41
N LEU A 117 -22.47 6.34 -4.69
CA LEU A 117 -22.46 6.41 -3.23
C LEU A 117 -23.77 5.88 -2.67
N ASN A 118 -23.68 5.12 -1.58
CA ASN A 118 -24.87 4.73 -0.82
C ASN A 118 -25.41 5.93 -0.02
N PRO A 119 -26.70 6.32 -0.17
CA PRO A 119 -27.23 7.55 0.41
C PRO A 119 -27.31 7.58 1.95
N GLU A 120 -27.18 6.44 2.63
CA GLU A 120 -27.22 6.39 4.10
C GLU A 120 -25.84 6.56 4.77
N ASN A 121 -24.77 6.09 4.12
CA ASN A 121 -23.45 5.94 4.75
C ASN A 121 -22.29 6.53 3.91
N ASP A 122 -22.60 7.22 2.79
CA ASP A 122 -21.63 7.76 1.82
C ASP A 122 -20.53 6.76 1.40
N SER A 123 -20.83 5.46 1.45
CA SER A 123 -19.87 4.40 1.17
C SER A 123 -19.99 3.94 -0.29
N PRO A 124 -18.86 3.85 -1.03
CA PRO A 124 -18.84 3.42 -2.44
C PRO A 124 -18.95 1.89 -2.57
N ARG A 125 -20.16 1.34 -2.35
CA ARG A 125 -20.42 -0.12 -2.34
C ARG A 125 -20.14 -0.79 -3.70
N SER A 126 -20.45 -0.12 -4.80
CA SER A 126 -20.24 -0.68 -6.16
C SER A 126 -18.76 -0.84 -6.49
N SER A 127 -17.91 0.10 -6.06
CA SER A 127 -16.46 0.04 -6.24
C SER A 127 -15.83 -1.08 -5.42
N ILE A 128 -16.29 -1.28 -4.18
CA ILE A 128 -15.87 -2.40 -3.33
C ILE A 128 -16.21 -3.73 -3.99
N PHE A 129 -17.46 -3.89 -4.45
CA PHE A 129 -17.88 -5.12 -5.10
C PHE A 129 -17.07 -5.44 -6.35
N ALA A 130 -16.83 -4.44 -7.21
CA ALA A 130 -16.01 -4.60 -8.41
C ALA A 130 -14.56 -4.99 -8.08
N HIS A 131 -13.97 -4.38 -7.04
CA HIS A 131 -12.62 -4.71 -6.59
C HIS A 131 -12.51 -6.15 -6.07
N VAL A 132 -13.45 -6.56 -5.21
CA VAL A 132 -13.47 -7.93 -4.66
C VAL A 132 -13.69 -8.96 -5.76
N LEU A 133 -14.59 -8.70 -6.70
CA LEU A 133 -14.83 -9.57 -7.85
C LEU A 133 -13.56 -9.74 -8.69
N MET A 134 -12.85 -8.64 -8.96
CA MET A 134 -11.58 -8.67 -9.68
C MET A 134 -10.51 -9.47 -8.92
N ALA A 135 -10.41 -9.28 -7.60
CA ALA A 135 -9.48 -10.04 -6.74
C ALA A 135 -9.76 -11.55 -6.77
N ILE A 136 -11.03 -11.95 -6.74
CA ILE A 136 -11.45 -13.35 -6.87
C ILE A 136 -11.03 -13.92 -8.22
N LEU A 137 -11.25 -13.19 -9.32
CA LEU A 137 -10.84 -13.62 -10.66
C LEU A 137 -9.33 -13.81 -10.76
N PHE A 138 -8.53 -12.87 -10.23
CA PHE A 138 -7.07 -12.99 -10.21
C PHE A 138 -6.58 -14.13 -9.31
N SER A 139 -7.33 -14.50 -8.27
CA SER A 139 -6.99 -15.64 -7.42
C SER A 139 -6.98 -16.99 -8.15
N PHE A 140 -7.63 -17.10 -9.31
CA PHE A 140 -7.61 -18.30 -10.15
C PHE A 140 -6.42 -18.35 -11.13
N VAL A 141 -5.61 -17.28 -11.21
CA VAL A 141 -4.43 -17.22 -12.08
C VAL A 141 -3.25 -17.89 -11.35
N GLY A 142 -2.93 -19.11 -11.75
CA GLY A 142 -2.25 -20.14 -10.96
C GLY A 142 -0.73 -20.03 -10.71
N ASP A 143 -0.14 -18.84 -10.56
CA ASP A 143 1.22 -18.73 -10.02
C ASP A 143 1.40 -17.46 -9.17
N THR A 144 1.51 -17.64 -7.85
CA THR A 144 1.66 -16.54 -6.89
C THR A 144 2.97 -15.79 -7.06
N ASN A 145 4.06 -16.47 -7.43
CA ASN A 145 5.36 -15.83 -7.58
C ASN A 145 5.39 -14.93 -8.81
N GLN A 146 4.77 -15.36 -9.92
CA GLN A 146 4.62 -14.54 -11.11
C GLN A 146 3.69 -13.36 -10.86
N LEU A 147 2.57 -13.60 -10.14
CA LEU A 147 1.62 -12.54 -9.80
C LEU A 147 2.28 -11.44 -8.96
N ILE A 148 3.07 -11.81 -7.95
CA ILE A 148 3.84 -10.86 -7.13
C ILE A 148 4.80 -10.04 -8.00
N ASN A 149 5.52 -10.67 -8.93
CA ASN A 149 6.44 -9.95 -9.82
C ASN A 149 5.72 -8.96 -10.74
N TYR A 150 4.57 -9.34 -11.31
CA TYR A 150 3.77 -8.45 -12.15
C TYR A 150 3.16 -7.30 -11.35
N LEU A 151 2.63 -7.58 -10.15
CA LEU A 151 2.10 -6.56 -9.26
C LEU A 151 3.18 -5.57 -8.84
N GLY A 152 4.35 -6.06 -8.40
CA GLY A 152 5.49 -5.22 -8.03
C GLY A 152 5.92 -4.32 -9.18
N PHE A 153 6.08 -4.88 -10.39
CA PHE A 153 6.41 -4.07 -11.57
C PHE A 153 5.37 -2.98 -11.84
N ALA A 154 4.08 -3.33 -11.83
CA ALA A 154 3.00 -2.38 -12.09
C ALA A 154 2.94 -1.26 -11.04
N GLN A 155 3.11 -1.59 -9.76
CA GLN A 155 3.13 -0.62 -8.65
C GLN A 155 4.30 0.38 -8.80
N TRP A 156 5.50 -0.12 -9.05
CA TRP A 156 6.69 0.73 -9.21
C TRP A 156 6.60 1.61 -10.47
N LEU A 157 6.04 1.08 -11.56
CA LEU A 157 5.78 1.85 -12.77
C LEU A 157 4.77 2.97 -12.52
N GLN A 158 3.65 2.69 -11.84
CA GLN A 158 2.65 3.69 -11.44
C GLN A 158 3.27 4.82 -10.61
N ARG A 159 4.15 4.48 -9.66
CA ARG A 159 4.86 5.46 -8.84
C ARG A 159 5.80 6.33 -9.67
N ALA A 160 6.55 5.73 -10.59
CA ALA A 160 7.43 6.46 -11.49
C ALA A 160 6.63 7.46 -12.36
N PHE A 161 5.51 7.03 -12.94
CA PHE A 161 4.62 7.92 -13.70
C PHE A 161 4.08 9.07 -12.85
N THR A 162 3.67 8.79 -11.61
CA THR A 162 3.16 9.79 -10.68
C THR A 162 4.22 10.83 -10.32
N MET A 163 5.45 10.39 -10.03
CA MET A 163 6.59 11.28 -9.75
C MET A 163 6.94 12.14 -10.98
N CYS A 164 6.99 11.53 -12.17
CA CYS A 164 7.22 12.27 -13.42
C CYS A 164 6.12 13.31 -13.68
N ALA A 165 4.85 12.95 -13.47
CA ALA A 165 3.73 13.88 -13.62
C ALA A 165 3.82 15.05 -12.62
N LEU A 166 4.17 14.78 -11.36
CA LEU A 166 4.39 15.82 -10.35
C LEU A 166 5.54 16.76 -10.74
N LEU A 167 6.67 16.22 -11.21
CA LEU A 167 7.80 17.02 -11.70
C LEU A 167 7.40 17.87 -12.91
N TRP A 168 6.66 17.30 -13.85
CA TRP A 168 6.15 18.02 -15.03
C TRP A 168 5.23 19.17 -14.63
N ILE A 169 4.24 18.92 -13.75
CA ILE A 169 3.32 19.95 -13.24
C ILE A 169 4.10 21.05 -12.49
N ARG A 170 5.13 20.66 -11.73
CA ARG A 170 5.97 21.60 -10.97
C ARG A 170 6.88 22.45 -11.86
N LEU A 171 7.40 21.91 -12.96
CA LEU A 171 8.17 22.68 -13.94
C LEU A 171 7.27 23.56 -14.82
N GLY A 172 6.02 23.13 -15.04
CA GLY A 172 4.97 23.87 -15.75
C GLY A 172 4.12 24.83 -14.90
N TYR A 173 4.52 25.13 -13.66
CA TYR A 173 3.71 25.73 -12.57
C TYR A 173 2.93 27.02 -12.94
N LYS A 174 3.31 27.73 -14.00
CA LYS A 174 2.59 28.93 -14.49
C LYS A 174 1.36 28.62 -15.36
N LYS A 175 1.14 27.38 -15.79
CA LYS A 175 0.17 27.03 -16.84
C LYS A 175 -1.07 26.26 -16.37
N TYR A 176 -1.10 25.78 -15.11
CA TYR A 176 -2.17 24.91 -14.60
C TYR A 176 -2.88 25.52 -13.39
N ASN A 177 -4.22 25.53 -13.41
CA ASN A 177 -5.05 25.89 -12.26
C ASN A 177 -4.99 24.77 -11.22
N LEU A 178 -4.08 24.89 -10.26
CA LEU A 178 -3.98 23.96 -9.13
C LEU A 178 -5.22 24.09 -8.23
N HIS A 179 -5.66 22.97 -7.64
CA HIS A 179 -6.73 22.98 -6.64
C HIS A 179 -6.34 23.89 -5.46
N PRO A 180 -7.27 24.69 -4.88
CA PRO A 180 -6.97 25.63 -3.79
C PRO A 180 -6.25 25.00 -2.60
N ASP A 181 -6.50 23.72 -2.34
CA ASP A 181 -5.91 22.95 -1.25
C ASP A 181 -4.65 22.15 -1.60
N ALA A 182 -4.05 22.38 -2.78
CA ALA A 182 -2.82 21.70 -3.17
C ALA A 182 -1.71 21.91 -2.12
N ILE A 183 -1.20 20.81 -1.57
CA ILE A 183 -0.14 20.82 -0.56
C ILE A 183 1.16 21.30 -1.23
N LYS A 184 1.58 22.52 -0.90
CA LYS A 184 2.87 23.06 -1.35
C LYS A 184 3.96 22.56 -0.41
N THR A 185 4.61 21.45 -0.77
CA THR A 185 5.77 20.98 -0.01
C THR A 185 7.02 21.78 -0.35
N PRO A 186 7.71 22.37 0.66
CA PRO A 186 9.06 22.89 0.46
C PRO A 186 10.01 21.73 0.16
N ILE A 187 11.03 21.98 -0.66
CA ILE A 187 11.96 20.97 -1.20
C ILE A 187 12.73 20.21 -0.09
N VAL A 188 12.79 20.75 1.12
CA VAL A 188 13.72 20.33 2.18
C VAL A 188 13.01 19.61 3.35
N ILE A 189 12.03 18.76 3.05
CA ILE A 189 11.61 17.71 4.00
C ILE A 189 11.73 16.37 3.29
N ILE A 190 12.97 16.06 2.91
CA ILE A 190 13.52 14.74 2.66
C ILE A 190 14.84 14.70 3.42
#